data_AF-A0A5C7LM69-F1
#
_entry.id   AF-A0A5C7LM69-F1
#
_cell.length_a   1.000
_cell.length_b   1.000
_cell.length_c   1.000
_cell.angle_alpha   90.00
_cell.angle_beta   90.00
_cell.angle_gamma   90.00
#
_symmetry.space_group_name_H-M   'P 1'
#
loop_
_entity.id
_entity.type
_entity.pdbx_description
1 polymer ?
#
loop_
_entity_poly.entity_id
_entity_poly.type
_entity_poly.pdbx_seq_one_letter_code
_entity_poly.pdbx_strand_id
1 'polypeptide(L)'
;MAETMFPQRQRCKKCRGGFTTDVLNGLYCSYKCAVHPLPAKDPAKAPRECAYERDGKAVFKRRFRCESEIPESISSKPDVSIYRCSHCLYLHTGTAVARTVKAQKSVGSMEELSEVLVKARGKATRTTVGNVAGIRPIRIKEIEEGADRIDPEALFALLKLYRISLAVGFR
;
A
#
# COMPACT_ATOMS: atom_id res chain seq x y z
N MET A 1 -8.32 -15.16 21.53
CA MET A 1 -7.08 -14.43 21.87
C MET A 1 -6.20 -14.39 20.64
N ALA A 2 -5.67 -13.23 20.25
CA ALA A 2 -4.75 -13.14 19.12
C ALA A 2 -3.49 -13.98 19.41
N GLU A 3 -3.01 -14.74 18.42
CA GLU A 3 -1.81 -15.54 18.59
C GLU A 3 -0.58 -14.66 18.78
N THR A 4 0.12 -14.85 19.89
CA THR A 4 1.38 -14.14 20.17
C THR A 4 2.47 -14.65 19.21
N MET A 5 3.09 -13.73 18.48
CA MET A 5 4.18 -14.02 17.54
C MET A 5 5.54 -13.72 18.17
N PHE A 6 6.61 -14.19 17.54
CA PHE A 6 7.97 -13.73 17.83
C PHE A 6 8.07 -12.20 17.63
N PRO A 7 8.76 -11.46 18.53
CA PRO A 7 9.64 -11.96 19.59
C PRO A 7 8.96 -12.28 20.92
N GLN A 8 7.69 -11.93 21.15
CA GLN A 8 7.04 -12.21 22.42
C GLN A 8 6.87 -13.71 22.65
N ARG A 9 6.60 -14.46 21.58
CA ARG A 9 6.69 -15.92 21.58
C ARG A 9 8.12 -16.35 21.28
N GLN A 10 8.74 -17.08 22.19
CA GLN A 10 10.12 -17.57 22.06
C GLN A 10 10.24 -19.05 21.65
N ARG A 11 9.10 -19.72 21.39
CA ARG A 11 9.05 -21.16 21.09
C ARG A 11 8.15 -21.46 19.89
N CYS A 12 8.51 -22.45 19.10
CA CYS A 12 7.71 -22.92 17.99
C CYS A 12 6.29 -23.34 18.42
N LYS A 13 5.29 -23.04 17.60
CA LYS A 13 3.90 -23.47 17.81
C LYS A 13 3.71 -24.99 17.71
N LYS A 14 4.44 -25.65 16.79
CA LYS A 14 4.32 -27.10 16.56
C LYS A 14 5.19 -27.93 17.51
N CYS A 15 6.52 -27.78 17.46
CA CYS A 15 7.43 -28.64 18.21
C CYS A 15 7.84 -28.09 19.60
N ARG A 16 7.41 -26.87 19.95
CA ARG A 16 7.76 -26.18 21.23
C ARG A 16 9.26 -25.92 21.46
N GLY A 17 10.12 -26.24 20.49
CA GLY A 17 11.54 -25.87 20.50
C GLY A 17 11.75 -24.36 20.41
N GLY A 18 12.90 -23.87 20.87
CA GLY A 18 13.26 -22.45 20.83
C GLY A 18 13.49 -21.93 19.40
N PHE A 19 13.32 -20.63 19.21
CA PHE A 19 13.66 -19.97 17.96
C PHE A 19 15.16 -19.64 17.91
N THR A 20 15.96 -20.52 17.31
CA THR A 20 17.42 -20.34 17.21
C THR A 20 17.80 -19.54 15.98
N THR A 21 17.36 -19.98 14.80
CA THR A 21 17.81 -19.46 13.52
C THR A 21 16.64 -18.96 12.69
N ASP A 22 15.64 -19.82 12.49
CA ASP A 22 14.49 -19.53 11.64
C ASP A 22 13.23 -19.27 12.46
N VAL A 23 12.46 -18.29 11.99
CA VAL A 23 11.16 -17.94 12.56
C VAL A 23 10.19 -17.62 11.41
N LEU A 24 9.47 -18.65 10.98
CA LEU A 24 8.52 -18.58 9.89
C LEU A 24 7.15 -18.18 10.43
N ASN A 25 6.51 -17.21 9.78
CA ASN A 25 5.23 -16.63 10.21
C ASN A 25 5.21 -16.10 11.65
N GLY A 26 6.38 -15.84 12.26
CA GLY A 26 6.44 -15.50 13.69
C GLY A 26 6.13 -16.67 14.63
N LEU A 27 5.94 -17.88 14.12
CA LEU A 27 5.33 -19.00 14.85
C LEU A 27 6.09 -20.33 14.74
N TYR A 28 6.85 -20.56 13.68
CA TYR A 28 7.44 -21.88 13.39
C TYR A 28 8.96 -21.82 13.23
N CYS A 29 9.67 -22.81 13.77
CA CYS A 29 11.13 -22.86 13.71
C CYS A 29 11.67 -23.49 12.41
N SER A 30 10.81 -23.99 11.53
CA SER A 30 11.20 -24.64 10.27
C SER A 30 10.00 -24.78 9.33
N TYR A 31 10.27 -24.97 8.03
CA TYR A 31 9.25 -25.21 7.00
C TYR A 31 8.45 -26.49 7.26
N LYS A 32 9.11 -27.54 7.80
CA LYS A 32 8.44 -28.76 8.29
C LYS A 32 7.45 -28.47 9.42
N CYS A 33 7.82 -27.56 10.32
CA CYS A 33 6.91 -27.14 11.39
C CYS A 33 5.77 -26.24 10.89
N ALA A 34 6.02 -25.43 9.87
CA ALA A 34 4.99 -24.62 9.23
C ALA A 34 4.09 -25.41 8.26
N VAL A 35 4.46 -26.66 7.92
CA VAL A 35 3.82 -27.45 6.84
C VAL A 35 3.81 -26.64 5.54
N HIS A 36 4.96 -26.06 5.22
CA HIS A 36 5.15 -25.21 4.06
C HIS A 36 6.27 -25.79 3.18
N PRO A 37 6.15 -25.75 1.84
CA PRO A 37 7.25 -26.16 0.95
C PRO A 37 8.52 -25.34 1.20
N LEU A 38 9.67 -25.91 0.89
CA LEU A 38 10.93 -25.17 0.94
C LEU A 38 10.93 -24.08 -0.15
N PRO A 39 11.46 -22.88 0.15
CA PRO A 39 11.54 -21.80 -0.83
C PRO A 39 12.62 -22.10 -1.87
N ALA A 40 12.59 -21.36 -2.98
CA ALA A 40 13.66 -21.40 -3.97
C ALA A 40 15.03 -21.10 -3.33
N LYS A 41 16.04 -21.90 -3.69
CA LYS A 41 17.45 -21.69 -3.29
C LYS A 41 18.20 -20.76 -4.24
N ASP A 42 17.71 -20.65 -5.48
CA ASP A 42 18.28 -19.81 -6.53
C ASP A 42 17.42 -18.53 -6.66
N PRO A 43 18.00 -17.33 -6.53
CA PRO A 43 17.25 -16.08 -6.63
C PRO A 43 16.66 -15.87 -8.04
N ALA A 44 17.26 -16.43 -9.10
CA ALA A 44 16.72 -16.34 -10.46
C ALA A 44 15.41 -17.12 -10.64
N LYS A 45 15.17 -18.12 -9.78
CA LYS A 45 13.96 -18.95 -9.77
C LYS A 45 12.98 -18.57 -8.67
N ALA A 46 13.34 -17.57 -7.85
CA ALA A 46 12.53 -17.15 -6.72
C ALA A 46 11.43 -16.18 -7.18
N PRO A 47 10.25 -16.22 -6.55
CA PRO A 47 9.17 -15.28 -6.86
C PRO A 47 9.59 -13.84 -6.54
N ARG A 48 8.95 -12.86 -7.19
CA ARG A 48 9.17 -11.42 -7.01
C ARG A 48 9.05 -10.98 -5.55
N GLU A 49 8.24 -11.65 -4.75
CA GLU A 49 8.14 -11.39 -3.30
C GLU A 49 9.47 -11.67 -2.57
N CYS A 50 10.24 -12.66 -3.02
CA CYS A 50 11.49 -13.10 -2.40
C CYS A 50 12.76 -12.55 -3.06
N ALA A 51 12.70 -12.13 -4.32
CA ALA A 51 13.89 -11.68 -5.07
C ALA A 51 13.60 -10.44 -5.92
N TYR A 52 14.66 -9.69 -6.22
CA TYR A 52 14.63 -8.53 -7.10
C TYR A 52 15.92 -8.45 -7.91
N GLU A 53 15.88 -7.70 -9.00
CA GLU A 53 17.06 -7.46 -9.82
C GLU A 53 17.87 -6.28 -9.26
N ARG A 54 19.18 -6.47 -9.17
CA ARG A 54 20.14 -5.45 -8.77
C ARG A 54 21.39 -5.62 -9.63
N ASP A 55 21.78 -4.56 -10.33
CA ASP A 55 22.97 -4.55 -11.19
C ASP A 55 22.98 -5.72 -12.21
N GLY A 56 21.82 -5.98 -12.83
CA GLY A 56 21.64 -7.07 -13.81
C GLY A 56 21.62 -8.49 -13.23
N LYS A 57 21.59 -8.64 -11.90
CA LYS A 57 21.57 -9.95 -11.23
C LYS A 57 20.36 -10.07 -10.30
N ALA A 58 19.75 -11.26 -10.30
CA ALA A 58 18.71 -11.58 -9.32
C ALA A 58 19.34 -11.79 -7.94
N VAL A 59 18.85 -11.06 -6.95
CA VAL A 59 19.28 -11.15 -5.55
C VAL A 59 18.09 -11.38 -4.63
N PHE A 60 18.29 -12.15 -3.57
CA PHE A 60 17.26 -12.35 -2.55
C PHE A 60 17.03 -11.07 -1.76
N LYS A 61 15.76 -10.78 -1.46
CA LYS A 61 15.40 -9.77 -0.48
C LYS A 61 15.85 -10.19 0.91
N ARG A 62 16.20 -9.20 1.71
CA ARG A 62 16.52 -9.39 3.13
C ARG A 62 15.31 -9.96 3.86
N ARG A 63 15.54 -10.95 4.72
CA ARG A 63 14.53 -11.63 5.53
C ARG A 63 14.58 -11.09 6.95
N PHE A 64 13.41 -10.84 7.54
CA PHE A 64 13.26 -10.44 8.94
C PHE A 64 12.29 -11.38 9.64
N ARG A 65 12.57 -11.71 10.90
CA ARG A 65 11.74 -12.61 11.72
C ARG A 65 10.56 -11.88 12.33
N CYS A 66 10.76 -10.62 12.70
CA CYS A 66 9.76 -9.69 13.24
C CYS A 66 10.08 -8.25 12.84
N GLU A 67 9.12 -7.35 13.05
CA GLU A 67 9.26 -5.94 12.65
C GLU A 67 10.37 -5.21 13.41
N SER A 68 10.61 -5.57 14.66
CA SER A 68 11.69 -4.97 15.48
C SER A 68 13.10 -5.26 14.96
N GLU A 69 13.28 -6.23 14.06
CA GLU A 69 14.57 -6.50 13.40
C GLU A 69 14.80 -5.63 12.15
N ILE A 70 13.77 -4.92 11.69
CA ILE A 70 13.86 -4.04 10.53
C ILE A 70 14.54 -2.75 10.98
N PRO A 71 15.68 -2.36 10.37
CA PRO A 71 16.37 -1.12 10.73
C PRO A 71 15.46 0.10 10.57
N GLU A 72 15.58 1.05 11.50
CA GLU A 72 14.81 2.30 11.48
C GLU A 72 15.02 3.09 10.18
N SER A 73 16.23 3.04 9.60
CA SER A 73 16.55 3.63 8.30
C SER A 73 15.74 3.07 7.12
N ILE A 74 15.04 1.94 7.32
CA ILE A 74 14.13 1.33 6.37
C ILE A 74 12.67 1.52 6.80
N SER A 75 12.34 1.22 8.06
CA SER A 75 10.94 1.25 8.55
C SER A 75 10.36 2.65 8.71
N SER A 76 11.18 3.67 8.94
CA SER A 76 10.74 5.08 9.04
C SER A 76 10.33 5.69 7.69
N LYS A 77 10.67 5.03 6.57
CA LYS A 77 10.40 5.56 5.23
C LYS A 77 8.91 5.39 4.89
N PRO A 78 8.21 6.48 4.49
CA PRO A 78 6.76 6.45 4.27
C PRO A 78 6.35 5.63 3.04
N ASP A 79 7.27 5.37 2.12
CA ASP A 79 7.08 4.57 0.91
C ASP A 79 7.47 3.10 1.09
N VAL A 80 7.88 2.68 2.29
CA VAL A 80 8.20 1.28 2.57
C VAL A 80 6.98 0.55 3.10
N SER A 81 6.67 -0.57 2.46
CA SER A 81 5.72 -1.56 2.95
C SER A 81 6.46 -2.72 3.60
N ILE A 82 5.96 -3.14 4.76
CA ILE A 82 6.38 -4.36 5.44
C ILE A 82 5.28 -5.39 5.22
N TYR A 83 5.64 -6.53 4.66
CA TYR A 83 4.68 -7.60 4.38
C TYR A 83 5.29 -8.97 4.68
N ARG A 84 4.42 -9.92 4.97
CA ARG A 84 4.80 -11.31 5.18
C ARG A 84 4.74 -12.04 3.86
N CYS A 85 5.86 -12.62 3.46
CA CYS A 85 5.98 -13.31 2.19
C CYS A 85 5.19 -14.62 2.21
N SER A 86 4.36 -14.83 1.20
CA SER A 86 3.56 -16.06 1.04
C SER A 86 4.42 -17.30 0.74
N HIS A 87 5.66 -17.11 0.26
CA HIS A 87 6.52 -18.20 -0.20
C HIS A 87 7.63 -18.60 0.78
N CYS A 88 8.22 -17.64 1.49
CA CYS A 88 9.28 -17.91 2.46
C CYS A 88 8.86 -17.66 3.91
N LEU A 89 7.67 -17.10 4.15
CA LEU A 89 7.09 -16.86 5.47
C LEU A 89 7.85 -15.87 6.38
N TYR A 90 8.91 -15.25 5.89
CA TYR A 90 9.58 -14.13 6.56
C TYR A 90 8.87 -12.82 6.25
N LEU A 91 9.18 -11.80 7.04
CA LEU A 91 8.90 -10.43 6.67
C LEU A 91 9.91 -9.97 5.62
N HIS A 92 9.40 -9.31 4.59
CA HIS A 92 10.18 -8.58 3.62
C HIS A 92 9.76 -7.12 3.63
N THR A 93 10.70 -6.26 3.27
CA THR A 93 10.40 -4.89 2.91
C THR A 93 10.30 -4.79 1.40
N GLY A 94 9.34 -4.01 0.95
CA GLY A 94 9.29 -3.55 -0.42
C GLY A 94 9.09 -2.05 -0.38
N THR A 95 9.59 -1.34 -1.37
CA THR A 95 8.98 -0.06 -1.71
C THR A 95 7.54 -0.40 -2.05
N ALA A 96 6.59 0.11 -1.28
CA ALA A 96 5.30 0.36 -1.87
C ALA A 96 5.63 1.21 -3.09
N VAL A 97 5.57 0.61 -4.28
CA VAL A 97 5.08 1.37 -5.42
C VAL A 97 3.66 1.69 -5.00
N ALA A 98 3.53 2.68 -4.13
CA ALA A 98 2.65 3.78 -4.34
C ALA A 98 2.08 3.66 -5.76
N ARG A 99 0.93 3.00 -5.88
CA ARG A 99 -0.14 3.45 -6.79
C ARG A 99 -0.67 4.81 -6.29
N THR A 100 0.28 5.65 -5.93
CA THR A 100 0.31 7.02 -5.48
C THR A 100 1.65 7.51 -6.00
N VAL A 101 1.84 7.45 -7.33
CA VAL A 101 2.11 8.73 -7.96
C VAL A 101 0.95 9.60 -7.48
N LYS A 102 1.11 10.27 -6.33
CA LYS A 102 0.42 11.53 -6.11
C LYS A 102 0.98 12.36 -7.25
N ALA A 103 0.34 12.26 -8.41
CA ALA A 103 0.58 13.16 -9.50
C ALA A 103 0.14 14.49 -8.91
N GLN A 104 1.08 15.20 -8.29
CA GLN A 104 0.88 16.57 -7.93
C GLN A 104 0.83 17.31 -9.26
N LYS A 105 -0.38 17.45 -9.79
CA LYS A 105 -0.66 18.33 -10.91
C LYS A 105 -0.90 19.70 -10.29
N SER A 106 -0.08 20.68 -10.65
CA SER A 106 -0.47 22.07 -10.44
C SER A 106 -1.68 22.33 -11.31
N VAL A 107 -2.79 22.74 -10.70
CA VAL A 107 -4.01 23.12 -11.42
C VAL A 107 -4.04 24.64 -11.44
N GLY A 108 -3.94 25.22 -12.64
CA GLY A 108 -3.89 26.67 -12.85
C GLY A 108 -5.23 27.27 -13.27
N SER A 109 -6.21 26.44 -13.65
CA SER A 109 -7.51 26.90 -14.15
C SER A 109 -8.66 25.99 -13.73
N MET A 110 -9.89 26.49 -13.90
CA MET A 110 -11.11 25.73 -13.58
C MET A 110 -11.33 24.57 -14.57
N GLU A 111 -10.91 24.72 -15.81
CA GLU A 111 -10.98 23.68 -16.84
C GLU A 111 -10.07 22.50 -16.47
N GLU A 112 -8.85 22.79 -16.02
CA GLU A 112 -7.93 21.75 -15.56
C GLU A 112 -8.43 21.03 -14.31
N LEU A 113 -9.11 21.74 -13.40
CA LEU A 113 -9.77 21.14 -12.24
C LEU A 113 -10.90 20.22 -12.69
N SER A 114 -11.71 20.68 -13.63
CA SER A 114 -12.85 19.95 -14.19
C SER A 114 -12.41 18.63 -14.83
N GLU A 115 -11.35 18.65 -15.64
CA GLU A 115 -10.78 17.43 -16.23
C GLU A 115 -10.33 16.41 -15.17
N VAL A 116 -9.68 16.88 -14.11
CA VAL A 116 -9.22 16.03 -13.01
C VAL A 116 -10.42 15.38 -12.32
N LEU A 117 -11.49 16.14 -12.07
CA LEU A 117 -12.71 15.64 -11.42
C LEU A 117 -13.46 14.64 -12.31
N VAL A 118 -13.62 14.92 -13.60
CA VAL A 118 -14.24 13.99 -14.57
C VAL A 118 -13.44 12.69 -14.65
N LYS A 119 -12.11 12.79 -14.70
CA LYS A 119 -11.23 11.61 -14.71
C LYS A 119 -11.34 10.81 -13.41
N ALA A 120 -11.45 11.49 -12.27
CA ALA A 120 -11.61 10.86 -10.96
C ALA A 120 -12.97 10.16 -10.80
N ARG A 121 -14.06 10.73 -11.36
CA ARG A 121 -15.38 10.08 -11.43
C ARG A 121 -15.33 8.78 -12.24
N GLY A 122 -14.53 8.76 -13.30
CA GLY A 122 -14.42 7.60 -14.20
C GLY A 122 -15.75 7.26 -14.88
N LYS A 123 -16.20 6.02 -14.76
CA LYS A 123 -17.45 5.53 -15.37
C LYS A 123 -18.69 5.73 -14.50
N ALA A 124 -18.55 6.21 -13.26
CA ALA A 124 -19.69 6.41 -12.36
C ALA A 124 -20.61 7.51 -12.88
N THR A 125 -21.93 7.35 -12.75
CA THR A 125 -22.87 8.41 -13.14
C THR A 125 -22.88 9.54 -12.12
N ARG A 126 -23.22 10.77 -12.54
CA ARG A 126 -23.36 11.91 -11.62
C ARG A 126 -24.43 11.66 -10.55
N THR A 127 -25.47 10.89 -10.86
CA THR A 127 -26.49 10.46 -9.89
C THR A 127 -25.93 9.54 -8.83
N THR A 128 -25.13 8.54 -9.23
CA THR A 128 -24.48 7.62 -8.29
C THR A 128 -23.52 8.36 -7.36
N VAL A 129 -22.69 9.24 -7.93
CA VAL A 129 -21.76 10.09 -7.15
C VAL A 129 -22.54 11.00 -6.20
N GLY A 130 -23.61 11.63 -6.67
CA GLY A 130 -24.45 12.52 -5.88
C GLY A 130 -25.06 11.83 -4.67
N ASN A 131 -25.59 10.62 -4.84
CA ASN A 131 -26.16 9.84 -3.74
C ASN A 131 -25.12 9.49 -2.67
N VAL A 132 -23.88 9.19 -3.06
CA VAL A 132 -22.80 8.85 -2.12
C VAL A 132 -22.23 10.10 -1.44
N ALA A 133 -22.09 11.19 -2.19
CA ALA A 133 -21.52 12.44 -1.70
C ALA A 133 -22.54 13.32 -0.95
N GLY A 134 -23.84 13.03 -1.04
CA GLY A 134 -24.91 13.90 -0.53
C GLY A 134 -25.10 15.18 -1.37
N ILE A 135 -24.77 15.14 -2.66
CA ILE A 135 -24.76 16.31 -3.55
C ILE A 135 -25.81 16.12 -4.65
N ARG A 136 -26.54 17.19 -4.99
CA ARG A 136 -27.47 17.15 -6.13
C ARG A 136 -26.70 16.96 -7.45
N PRO A 137 -27.13 16.06 -8.36
CA PRO A 137 -26.40 15.78 -9.60
C PRO A 137 -26.14 17.00 -10.48
N ILE A 138 -27.01 18.02 -10.41
CA ILE A 138 -26.83 19.29 -11.13
C ILE A 138 -25.58 20.06 -10.65
N ARG A 139 -25.26 20.04 -9.35
CA ARG A 139 -24.06 20.68 -8.81
C ARG A 139 -22.79 19.98 -9.28
N ILE A 140 -22.83 18.65 -9.37
CA ILE A 140 -21.71 17.88 -9.91
C ILE A 140 -21.49 18.23 -11.38
N LYS A 141 -22.58 18.39 -12.16
CA LYS A 141 -22.51 18.84 -13.55
C LYS A 141 -21.87 20.22 -13.67
N GLU A 142 -22.33 21.21 -12.90
CA GLU A 142 -21.78 22.57 -12.89
C GLU A 142 -20.28 22.59 -12.57
N ILE A 143 -19.84 21.79 -11.60
CA ILE A 143 -18.44 21.68 -11.21
C ILE A 143 -17.60 21.00 -12.31
N GLU A 144 -18.09 19.90 -12.89
CA GLU A 144 -17.37 19.16 -13.94
C GLU A 144 -17.34 19.86 -15.29
N GLU A 145 -18.23 20.82 -15.53
CA GLU A 145 -18.31 21.60 -16.76
C GLU A 145 -17.71 23.02 -16.60
N GLY A 146 -17.12 23.31 -15.44
CA GLY A 146 -16.39 24.56 -15.20
C GLY A 146 -17.27 25.81 -15.14
N ALA A 147 -18.45 25.73 -14.53
CA ALA A 147 -19.33 26.89 -14.38
C ALA A 147 -18.66 28.05 -13.63
N ASP A 148 -18.98 29.30 -14.02
CA ASP A 148 -18.43 30.53 -13.43
C ASP A 148 -18.65 30.65 -11.91
N ARG A 149 -19.73 30.03 -11.41
CA ARG A 149 -20.07 29.99 -9.99
C ARG A 149 -20.36 28.55 -9.59
N ILE A 150 -19.49 28.02 -8.75
CA ILE A 150 -19.64 26.69 -8.16
C ILE A 150 -19.92 26.78 -6.66
N ASP A 151 -20.60 25.77 -6.15
CA ASP A 151 -20.82 25.56 -4.72
C ASP A 151 -19.53 24.96 -4.09
N PRO A 152 -18.84 25.68 -3.20
CA PRO A 152 -17.61 25.20 -2.59
C PRO A 152 -17.80 23.95 -1.73
N GLU A 153 -18.93 23.82 -1.04
CA GLU A 153 -19.19 22.66 -0.17
C GLU A 153 -19.34 21.39 -1.02
N ALA A 154 -20.05 21.50 -2.14
CA ALA A 154 -20.17 20.42 -3.11
C ALA A 154 -18.80 20.03 -3.71
N LEU A 155 -17.95 21.02 -4.04
CA LEU A 155 -16.60 20.76 -4.52
C LEU A 155 -15.77 19.98 -3.47
N PHE A 156 -15.73 20.44 -2.22
CA PHE A 156 -14.97 19.77 -1.18
C PHE A 156 -15.50 18.36 -0.86
N ALA A 157 -16.81 18.16 -0.92
CA ALA A 157 -17.40 16.83 -0.77
C ALA A 157 -16.99 15.88 -1.91
N LEU A 158 -16.93 16.35 -3.16
CA LEU A 158 -16.39 15.57 -4.29
C LEU A 158 -14.91 15.25 -4.11
N LEU A 159 -14.09 16.24 -3.75
CA LEU A 159 -12.64 16.04 -3.51
C LEU A 159 -12.40 14.98 -2.43
N LYS A 160 -13.17 15.05 -1.33
CA LYS A 160 -13.11 14.05 -0.25
C LYS A 160 -13.50 12.66 -0.75
N LEU A 161 -14.60 12.54 -1.50
CA LEU A 161 -15.05 11.27 -2.07
C LEU A 161 -13.98 10.65 -2.99
N TYR A 162 -13.37 11.47 -3.84
CA TYR A 162 -12.31 11.04 -4.76
C TYR A 162 -10.93 10.92 -4.13
N ARG A 163 -10.80 11.22 -2.83
CA ARG A 163 -9.53 11.21 -2.09
C ARG A 163 -8.47 12.13 -2.71
N ILE A 164 -8.91 13.27 -3.24
CA ILE A 164 -8.06 14.33 -3.78
C ILE A 164 -7.81 15.34 -2.65
N SER A 165 -6.55 15.73 -2.46
CA SER A 165 -6.17 16.78 -1.51
C SER A 165 -5.63 17.98 -2.27
N LEU A 166 -6.09 19.18 -1.90
CA LEU A 166 -5.52 20.44 -2.38
C LEU A 166 -4.35 20.84 -1.47
N ALA A 167 -3.29 21.37 -2.07
CA ALA A 167 -2.16 21.95 -1.36
C ALA A 167 -1.95 23.39 -1.86
N VAL A 168 -1.70 24.31 -0.93
CA VAL A 168 -1.39 25.71 -1.26
C VAL A 168 0.13 25.86 -1.29
N GLY A 169 0.65 26.30 -2.43
CA GLY A 169 2.05 26.69 -2.59
C GLY A 169 2.14 28.20 -2.74
N PHE A 170 2.88 28.86 -1.86
CA PHE A 170 3.25 30.26 -2.05
C PHE A 170 4.43 30.31 -3.04
N ARG A 171 4.31 31.14 -4.07
CA ARG A 171 5.41 31.47 -4.99
C ARG A 171 5.82 32.92 -4.76
#